data_AF-A0A2D4N3N5-F1
#
_entry.id   AF-A0A2D4N3N5-F1
#
_cell.length_a   1.000
_cell.length_b   1.000
_cell.length_c   1.000
_cell.angle_alpha   90.00
_cell.angle_beta   90.00
_cell.angle_gamma   90.00
#
_symmetry.space_group_name_H-M   'P 1'
#
loop_
_entity.id
_entity.type
_entity.pdbx_description
1 polymer ?
#
loop_
_entity_poly.entity_id
_entity_poly.type
_entity_poly.pdbx_seq_one_letter_code
_entity_poly.pdbx_strand_id
1 'polypeptide(L)'
;MCEVLDIHNIDEQPRPLTDSHRVKFTKEIKGLKVEVTHCGTMRRKYRVCNVTRRPASHQTFPLQLENGQTVERTVAQYFREKYNLQLKYPHLPCLQVGQEQKHTYLPLEVCNIVAGQRCIKKLTDNQTSTMIKATARSAPDRQEEISRLVRSANYDADPFVQEFQFKVRDEMAHVTGRVLPAPMLQYGGRNRTVATPSHGVWDMRGKQFHTGVEIKMWAIACFATQRQCREEILKGFTDQLRKISKDAGMPIQGQPCFCKYAQG
;
A
#
# COMPACT_ATOMS: atom_id res chain seq x y z
N MET A 1 -14.99 1.66 -7.91
CA MET A 1 -15.06 0.24 -8.34
C MET A 1 -14.15 0.00 -9.53
N CYS A 2 -14.29 0.76 -10.61
CA CYS A 2 -13.49 0.59 -11.84
C CYS A 2 -11.98 0.59 -11.58
N GLU A 3 -11.46 1.55 -10.83
CA GLU A 3 -10.04 1.59 -10.44
C GLU A 3 -9.57 0.36 -9.65
N VAL A 4 -10.42 -0.18 -8.76
CA VAL A 4 -10.08 -1.37 -7.94
C VAL A 4 -10.02 -2.65 -8.79
N LEU A 5 -10.87 -2.71 -9.82
CA LEU A 5 -11.04 -3.88 -10.66
C LEU A 5 -10.33 -3.74 -12.01
N ASP A 6 -9.55 -2.68 -12.20
CA ASP A 6 -8.84 -2.38 -13.45
C ASP A 6 -9.78 -2.37 -14.67
N ILE A 7 -10.99 -1.85 -14.50
CA ILE A 7 -12.00 -1.69 -15.57
C ILE A 7 -11.84 -0.30 -16.18
N HIS A 8 -11.53 -0.23 -17.48
CA HIS A 8 -11.37 1.05 -18.18
C HIS A 8 -12.70 1.74 -18.48
N ASN A 9 -13.71 0.98 -18.92
CA ASN A 9 -15.03 1.50 -19.25
C ASN A 9 -16.13 0.62 -18.64
N ILE A 10 -16.94 1.21 -17.77
CA ILE A 10 -18.03 0.48 -17.11
C ILE A 10 -19.20 0.20 -18.05
N ASP A 11 -19.37 1.03 -19.09
CA ASP A 11 -20.44 0.87 -20.08
C ASP A 11 -20.20 -0.33 -20.99
N GLU A 12 -18.95 -0.78 -21.11
CA GLU A 12 -18.56 -2.01 -21.83
C GLU A 12 -18.71 -3.29 -21.00
N GLN A 13 -19.16 -3.19 -19.74
CA GLN A 13 -19.33 -4.32 -18.84
C GLN A 13 -20.82 -4.60 -18.56
N PRO A 14 -21.57 -5.19 -19.51
CA PRO A 14 -23.01 -5.46 -19.35
C PRO A 14 -23.30 -6.67 -18.44
N ARG A 15 -22.27 -7.33 -17.90
CA ARG A 15 -22.40 -8.57 -17.12
C ARG A 15 -22.20 -8.33 -15.63
N PRO A 16 -22.88 -9.11 -14.76
CA PRO A 16 -22.60 -9.10 -13.33
C PRO A 16 -21.12 -9.37 -13.03
N LEU A 17 -20.64 -8.84 -11.90
CA LEU A 17 -19.28 -9.12 -11.44
C LEU A 17 -19.09 -10.61 -11.16
N THR A 18 -17.93 -11.16 -11.54
CA THR A 18 -17.51 -12.49 -11.09
C THR A 18 -17.34 -12.51 -9.56
N ASP A 19 -17.44 -13.69 -8.94
CA ASP A 19 -17.26 -13.80 -7.49
C ASP A 19 -15.87 -13.30 -7.03
N SER A 20 -14.82 -13.54 -7.82
CA SER A 20 -13.47 -13.03 -7.56
C SER A 20 -13.43 -11.49 -7.58
N HIS A 21 -14.01 -10.85 -8.60
CA HIS A 21 -14.09 -9.39 -8.70
C HIS A 21 -14.93 -8.80 -7.57
N ARG A 22 -16.08 -9.40 -7.26
CA ARG A 22 -16.93 -8.96 -6.16
C ARG A 22 -16.16 -9.03 -4.85
N VAL A 23 -15.48 -10.13 -4.53
CA VAL A 23 -14.68 -10.27 -3.30
C VAL A 23 -13.53 -9.26 -3.25
N LYS A 24 -12.81 -9.04 -4.36
CA LYS A 24 -11.76 -8.01 -4.46
C LYS A 24 -12.34 -6.63 -4.15
N PHE A 25 -13.46 -6.26 -4.77
CA PHE A 25 -14.13 -4.98 -4.52
C PHE A 25 -14.66 -4.85 -3.08
N THR A 26 -15.30 -5.90 -2.54
CA THR A 26 -15.78 -5.92 -1.15
C THR A 26 -14.64 -5.65 -0.17
N LYS A 27 -13.48 -6.29 -0.37
CA LYS A 27 -12.30 -6.08 0.47
C LYS A 27 -11.84 -4.63 0.45
N GLU A 28 -11.96 -3.92 -0.67
CA GLU A 28 -11.57 -2.50 -0.77
C GLU A 28 -12.60 -1.53 -0.18
N ILE A 29 -13.89 -1.72 -0.49
CA ILE A 29 -14.95 -0.78 -0.12
C ILE A 29 -15.46 -0.96 1.32
N LYS A 30 -15.41 -2.18 1.88
CA LYS A 30 -15.89 -2.46 3.23
C LYS A 30 -15.16 -1.58 4.25
N GLY A 31 -15.94 -0.93 5.11
CA GLY A 31 -15.46 0.00 6.13
C GLY A 31 -15.39 1.46 5.66
N LEU A 32 -15.40 1.75 4.36
CA LEU A 32 -15.41 3.13 3.88
C LEU A 32 -16.78 3.79 4.07
N LYS A 33 -16.77 5.12 4.24
CA LYS A 33 -17.98 5.94 4.25
C LYS A 33 -18.33 6.37 2.83
N VAL A 34 -19.61 6.26 2.49
CA VAL A 34 -20.20 6.73 1.25
C VAL A 34 -21.30 7.75 1.54
N GLU A 35 -21.55 8.67 0.62
CA GLU A 35 -22.69 9.58 0.66
C GLU A 35 -23.63 9.33 -0.52
N VAL A 36 -24.93 9.48 -0.30
CA VAL A 36 -25.94 9.29 -1.33
C VAL A 36 -26.16 10.54 -2.17
N THR A 37 -26.48 10.35 -3.45
CA THR A 37 -26.70 11.44 -4.42
C THR A 37 -28.14 11.54 -4.93
N HIS A 38 -29.00 10.55 -4.64
CA HIS A 38 -30.37 10.48 -5.16
C HIS A 38 -31.40 11.28 -4.35
N CYS A 39 -31.03 11.88 -3.21
CA CYS A 39 -31.93 12.64 -2.32
C CYS A 39 -31.79 14.17 -2.49
N GLY A 40 -31.52 14.64 -3.71
CA GLY A 40 -31.37 16.07 -4.00
C GLY A 40 -30.24 16.72 -3.21
N THR A 41 -30.55 17.72 -2.38
CA THR A 41 -29.58 18.44 -1.54
C THR A 41 -29.14 17.64 -0.32
N MET A 42 -29.92 16.65 0.12
CA MET A 42 -29.60 15.87 1.32
C MET A 42 -28.55 14.79 1.02
N ARG A 43 -27.31 15.03 1.46
CA ARG A 43 -26.19 14.09 1.31
C ARG A 43 -25.97 13.23 2.53
N ARG A 44 -26.90 12.28 2.75
CA ARG A 44 -26.79 11.37 3.90
C ARG A 44 -25.57 10.45 3.75
N LYS A 45 -24.79 10.34 4.83
CA LYS A 45 -23.57 9.53 4.88
C LYS A 45 -23.84 8.20 5.55
N TYR A 46 -23.25 7.14 5.01
CA TYR A 46 -23.34 5.79 5.53
C TYR A 46 -21.97 5.12 5.55
N ARG A 47 -21.76 4.16 6.45
CA ARG A 47 -20.59 3.28 6.41
C ARG A 47 -20.96 1.97 5.72
N VAL A 48 -20.15 1.56 4.74
CA VAL A 48 -20.32 0.29 4.03
C VAL A 48 -19.91 -0.85 4.94
N CYS A 49 -20.82 -1.80 5.16
CA CYS A 49 -20.56 -3.00 5.93
C CYS A 49 -20.43 -4.24 5.03
N ASN A 50 -21.05 -4.25 3.85
CA ASN A 50 -20.90 -5.35 2.90
C ASN A 50 -21.20 -4.93 1.44
N VAL A 51 -21.01 -5.87 0.51
CA VAL A 51 -21.46 -5.78 -0.88
C VAL A 51 -22.31 -7.01 -1.19
N THR A 52 -23.49 -6.80 -1.78
CA THR A 52 -24.44 -7.89 -2.03
C THR A 52 -23.91 -8.88 -3.07
N ARG A 53 -24.28 -10.16 -2.93
CA ARG A 53 -23.99 -11.18 -3.95
C ARG A 53 -24.91 -11.04 -5.16
N ARG A 54 -26.19 -10.73 -4.93
CA ARG A 54 -27.18 -10.50 -5.99
C ARG A 54 -27.03 -9.08 -6.55
N PRO A 55 -27.25 -8.89 -7.86
CA PRO A 55 -27.27 -7.57 -8.49
C PRO A 55 -28.48 -6.75 -8.04
N ALA A 56 -28.46 -5.43 -8.23
CA ALA A 56 -29.55 -4.51 -7.84
C ALA A 56 -30.93 -4.90 -8.42
N SER A 57 -30.93 -5.49 -9.62
CA SER A 57 -32.12 -6.04 -10.29
C SER A 57 -32.77 -7.22 -9.54
N HIS A 58 -32.01 -7.97 -8.75
CA HIS A 58 -32.46 -9.21 -8.08
C HIS A 58 -32.27 -9.19 -6.56
N GLN A 59 -31.55 -8.22 -6.02
CA GLN A 59 -31.42 -8.02 -4.58
C GLN A 59 -32.74 -7.48 -4.05
N THR A 60 -33.35 -8.20 -3.12
CA THR A 60 -34.62 -7.81 -2.49
C THR A 60 -34.41 -7.38 -1.04
N PHE A 61 -35.42 -6.70 -0.51
CA PHE A 61 -35.57 -6.41 0.92
C PHE A 61 -37.06 -6.34 1.28
N PRO A 62 -37.42 -6.62 2.54
CA PRO A 62 -38.78 -6.45 3.01
C PRO A 62 -39.13 -4.95 3.10
N LEU A 63 -40.13 -4.53 2.32
CA LEU A 63 -40.67 -3.17 2.33
C LEU A 63 -42.07 -3.18 2.95
N GLN A 64 -42.26 -2.41 4.01
CA GLN A 64 -43.58 -2.19 4.58
C GLN A 64 -44.31 -1.09 3.80
N LEU A 65 -45.48 -1.42 3.26
CA LEU A 65 -46.37 -0.51 2.54
C LEU A 65 -47.23 0.29 3.53
N GLU A 66 -47.86 1.36 3.05
CA GLU A 66 -48.72 2.24 3.86
C GLU A 66 -49.94 1.50 4.46
N ASN A 67 -50.41 0.44 3.80
CA ASN A 67 -51.48 -0.43 4.29
C ASN A 67 -51.02 -1.42 5.38
N GLY A 68 -49.77 -1.34 5.85
CA GLY A 68 -49.19 -2.21 6.87
C GLY A 68 -48.65 -3.54 6.34
N GLN A 69 -48.93 -3.91 5.08
CA GLN A 69 -48.43 -5.14 4.47
C GLN A 69 -46.93 -5.05 4.18
N THR A 70 -46.20 -6.14 4.43
CA THR A 70 -44.78 -6.25 4.04
C THR A 70 -44.67 -7.04 2.74
N VAL A 71 -44.00 -6.46 1.75
CA VAL A 71 -43.74 -7.09 0.44
C VAL A 71 -42.25 -7.15 0.17
N GLU A 72 -41.79 -8.23 -0.45
CA GLU A 72 -40.43 -8.30 -0.98
C GLU A 72 -40.33 -7.41 -2.22
N ARG A 73 -39.41 -6.45 -2.22
CA ARG A 73 -39.20 -5.52 -3.32
C ARG A 73 -37.73 -5.53 -3.74
N THR A 74 -37.45 -5.53 -5.04
CA THR A 74 -36.07 -5.41 -5.50
C THR A 74 -35.55 -3.99 -5.30
N VAL A 75 -34.25 -3.83 -5.11
CA VAL A 75 -33.62 -2.51 -5.01
C VAL A 75 -33.88 -1.69 -6.26
N ALA A 76 -33.77 -2.28 -7.45
CA ALA A 76 -34.04 -1.59 -8.71
C ALA A 76 -35.50 -1.09 -8.82
N GLN A 77 -36.48 -1.90 -8.42
CA GLN A 77 -37.90 -1.50 -8.44
C GLN A 77 -38.16 -0.38 -7.43
N TYR A 78 -37.63 -0.50 -6.21
CA TYR A 78 -37.79 0.53 -5.18
C TYR A 78 -37.24 1.89 -5.63
N PHE A 79 -36.06 1.92 -6.26
CA PHE A 79 -35.48 3.17 -6.75
C PHE A 79 -36.29 3.79 -7.90
N ARG A 80 -36.85 2.96 -8.78
CA ARG A 80 -37.73 3.42 -9.85
C ARG A 80 -39.03 4.02 -9.30
N GLU A 81 -39.68 3.35 -8.36
CA GLU A 81 -40.98 3.78 -7.82
C GLU A 81 -40.84 4.95 -6.85
N LYS A 82 -39.89 4.89 -5.90
CA LYS A 82 -39.76 5.88 -4.82
C LYS A 82 -39.07 7.17 -5.27
N TYR A 83 -38.10 7.08 -6.18
CA TYR A 83 -37.24 8.20 -6.57
C TYR A 83 -37.35 8.54 -8.06
N ASN A 84 -38.25 7.89 -8.81
CA ASN A 84 -38.35 8.02 -10.28
C ASN A 84 -36.98 7.85 -10.98
N LEU A 85 -36.15 6.94 -10.46
CA LEU A 85 -34.77 6.76 -10.89
C LEU A 85 -34.60 5.39 -11.54
N GLN A 86 -34.41 5.38 -12.86
CA GLN A 86 -34.06 4.17 -13.60
C GLN A 86 -32.55 3.92 -13.49
N LEU A 87 -32.17 2.80 -12.86
CA LEU A 87 -30.77 2.47 -12.70
C LEU A 87 -30.10 2.22 -14.05
N LYS A 88 -28.92 2.81 -14.27
CA LYS A 88 -28.10 2.58 -15.48
C LYS A 88 -27.39 1.23 -15.41
N TYR A 89 -27.00 0.77 -14.22
CA TYR A 89 -26.23 -0.45 -14.00
C TYR A 89 -26.94 -1.45 -13.06
N PRO A 90 -28.16 -1.90 -13.37
CA PRO A 90 -28.94 -2.79 -12.51
C PRO A 90 -28.36 -4.20 -12.36
N HIS A 91 -27.38 -4.58 -13.20
CA HIS A 91 -26.63 -5.83 -13.14
C HIS A 91 -25.45 -5.80 -12.16
N LEU A 92 -25.10 -4.63 -11.61
CA LEU A 92 -24.07 -4.49 -10.57
C LEU A 92 -24.65 -4.77 -9.17
N PRO A 93 -23.82 -5.17 -8.18
CA PRO A 93 -24.27 -5.38 -6.82
C PRO A 93 -24.61 -4.05 -6.11
N CYS A 94 -25.19 -4.15 -4.91
CA CYS A 94 -25.46 -3.03 -4.02
C CYS A 94 -24.44 -2.97 -2.88
N LEU A 95 -24.24 -1.79 -2.32
CA LEU A 95 -23.60 -1.61 -1.02
C LEU A 95 -24.62 -1.89 0.08
N GLN A 96 -24.30 -2.81 0.99
CA GLN A 96 -25.00 -2.90 2.27
C GLN A 96 -24.35 -1.91 3.24
N VAL A 97 -25.18 -1.09 3.88
CA VAL A 97 -24.69 0.00 4.74
C VAL A 97 -25.38 0.02 6.09
N GLY A 98 -24.72 0.60 7.09
CA GLY A 98 -25.24 0.67 8.45
C GLY A 98 -25.03 -0.65 9.21
N GLN A 99 -26.08 -1.13 9.90
CA GLN A 99 -26.02 -2.36 10.68
C GLN A 99 -26.08 -3.58 9.75
N GLU A 100 -25.16 -4.54 9.90
CA GLU A 100 -25.11 -5.75 9.06
C GLU A 100 -26.37 -6.62 9.19
N GLN A 101 -27.08 -6.55 10.32
CA GLN A 101 -28.35 -7.25 10.55
C GLN A 101 -29.56 -6.58 9.86
N LYS A 102 -29.38 -5.40 9.27
CA LYS A 102 -30.44 -4.66 8.58
C LYS A 102 -30.28 -4.70 7.05
N HIS A 103 -31.38 -4.48 6.35
CA HIS A 103 -31.51 -4.63 4.90
C HIS A 103 -31.43 -3.27 4.17
N THR A 104 -30.43 -2.43 4.50
CA THR A 104 -30.24 -1.14 3.81
C THR A 104 -29.25 -1.31 2.67
N TYR A 105 -29.77 -1.32 1.44
CA TYR A 105 -29.00 -1.53 0.23
C TYR A 105 -29.01 -0.28 -0.66
N LEU A 106 -27.83 0.13 -1.13
CA LEU A 106 -27.64 1.28 -2.02
C LEU A 106 -27.01 0.82 -3.34
N PRO A 107 -27.60 1.12 -4.51
CA PRO A 107 -26.95 0.93 -5.80
C PRO A 107 -25.62 1.70 -5.87
N LEU A 108 -24.62 1.15 -6.57
CA LEU A 108 -23.28 1.79 -6.66
C LEU A 108 -23.35 3.18 -7.30
N GLU A 109 -24.21 3.37 -8.29
CA GLU A 109 -24.34 4.61 -9.06
C GLU A 109 -24.95 5.78 -8.28
N VAL A 110 -25.54 5.53 -7.11
CA VAL A 110 -26.08 6.59 -6.24
C VAL A 110 -25.17 6.88 -5.03
N CYS A 111 -23.92 6.42 -5.05
CA CYS A 111 -22.98 6.53 -3.94
C CYS A 111 -21.65 7.16 -4.37
N ASN A 112 -21.24 8.20 -3.65
CA ASN A 112 -19.89 8.77 -3.73
C ASN A 112 -19.07 8.39 -2.49
N ILE A 113 -17.75 8.23 -2.64
CA ILE A 113 -16.86 8.08 -1.49
C ILE A 113 -16.77 9.42 -0.75
N VAL A 114 -16.98 9.40 0.57
CA VAL A 114 -16.84 10.60 1.39
C VAL A 114 -15.38 11.04 1.40
N ALA A 115 -15.13 12.33 1.16
CA ALA A 115 -13.78 12.91 1.15
C ALA A 115 -13.10 12.88 2.54
N GLY A 116 -11.78 13.04 2.57
CA GLY A 116 -11.00 13.15 3.81
C GLY A 116 -10.85 11.84 4.59
N GLN A 117 -11.12 10.70 3.98
CA GLN A 117 -10.91 9.39 4.59
C GLN A 117 -9.48 8.93 4.38
N ARG A 118 -8.68 8.88 5.46
CA ARG A 118 -7.32 8.33 5.43
C ARG A 118 -7.34 6.85 5.01
N CYS A 119 -6.54 6.49 4.00
CA CYS A 119 -6.29 5.09 3.68
C CYS A 119 -5.40 4.47 4.76
N ILE A 120 -5.94 3.46 5.48
CA ILE A 120 -5.23 2.71 6.53
C ILE A 120 -4.71 1.36 6.04
N LYS A 121 -5.18 0.91 4.87
CA LYS A 121 -4.76 -0.37 4.28
C LYS A 121 -3.36 -0.22 3.70
N LYS A 122 -2.62 -1.34 3.69
CA LYS A 122 -1.32 -1.39 3.03
C LYS A 122 -1.49 -1.05 1.55
N LEU A 123 -0.68 -0.12 1.06
CA LEU A 123 -0.62 0.22 -0.35
C LEU A 123 0.00 -0.94 -1.14
N THR A 124 -0.40 -1.10 -2.41
CA THR A 124 0.29 -2.03 -3.32
C THR A 124 1.73 -1.55 -3.58
N ASP A 125 2.59 -2.43 -4.10
CA ASP A 125 3.98 -2.07 -4.40
C ASP A 125 4.05 -0.92 -5.43
N ASN A 126 3.15 -0.93 -6.42
CA ASN A 126 3.02 0.16 -7.40
C ASN A 126 2.57 1.47 -6.75
N GLN A 127 1.54 1.44 -5.90
CA GLN A 127 1.09 2.63 -5.18
C GLN A 127 2.17 3.18 -4.24
N THR A 128 2.92 2.30 -3.59
CA THR A 128 4.05 2.65 -2.71
C THR A 128 5.16 3.34 -3.52
N SER A 129 5.53 2.77 -4.67
CA SER A 129 6.51 3.36 -5.60
C SER A 129 6.08 4.75 -6.07
N THR A 130 4.81 4.91 -6.48
CA THR A 130 4.25 6.20 -6.88
C THR A 130 4.28 7.21 -5.72
N MET A 131 3.89 6.79 -4.51
CA MET A 131 3.90 7.66 -3.33
C MET A 131 5.32 8.11 -2.96
N ILE A 132 6.31 7.21 -2.99
CA ILE A 132 7.71 7.55 -2.72
C ILE A 132 8.20 8.56 -3.77
N LYS A 133 7.95 8.32 -5.05
CA LYS A 133 8.35 9.23 -6.13
C LYS A 133 7.70 10.61 -5.98
N ALA A 134 6.44 10.67 -5.58
CA ALA A 134 5.72 11.92 -5.40
C ALA A 134 6.22 12.73 -4.19
N THR A 135 6.66 12.06 -3.11
CA THR A 135 6.90 12.68 -1.80
C THR A 135 8.38 12.75 -1.37
N ALA A 136 9.28 12.04 -2.05
CA ALA A 136 10.71 12.14 -1.78
C ALA A 136 11.20 13.56 -2.09
N ARG A 137 11.91 14.15 -1.13
CA ARG A 137 12.50 15.49 -1.20
C ARG A 137 13.89 15.45 -0.61
N SER A 138 14.81 16.25 -1.16
CA SER A 138 16.13 16.43 -0.57
C SER A 138 16.02 17.20 0.76
N ALA A 139 17.08 17.18 1.57
CA ALA A 139 17.08 17.93 2.83
C ALA A 139 16.90 19.45 2.62
N PRO A 140 17.58 20.11 1.65
CA PRO A 140 17.32 21.52 1.33
C PRO A 140 15.89 21.80 0.89
N ASP A 141 15.34 20.98 -0.03
CA ASP A 141 13.97 21.20 -0.53
C ASP A 141 12.94 21.05 0.58
N ARG A 142 13.09 20.02 1.43
CA ARG A 142 12.21 19.82 2.57
C ARG A 142 12.32 20.96 3.59
N GLN A 143 13.53 21.48 3.83
CA GLN A 143 13.71 22.65 4.69
C GLN A 143 12.95 23.86 4.13
N GLU A 144 13.07 24.12 2.83
CA GLU A 144 12.37 25.23 2.18
C GLU A 144 10.84 25.05 2.21
N GLU A 145 10.34 23.85 1.93
CA GLU A 145 8.91 23.52 2.02
C GLU A 145 8.35 23.78 3.43
N ILE A 146 9.09 23.39 4.48
CA ILE A 146 8.69 23.64 5.88
C ILE A 146 8.70 25.15 6.17
N SER A 147 9.78 25.86 5.80
CA SER A 147 9.86 27.31 6.01
C SER A 147 8.73 28.06 5.29
N ARG A 148 8.40 27.65 4.06
CA ARG A 148 7.28 28.22 3.30
C ARG A 148 5.94 27.93 3.98
N LEU A 149 5.73 26.70 4.45
CA LEU A 149 4.51 26.30 5.15
C LEU A 149 4.29 27.15 6.40
N VAL A 150 5.31 27.30 7.26
CA VAL A 150 5.22 28.07 8.50
C VAL A 150 4.90 29.53 8.22
N ARG A 151 5.57 30.16 7.24
CA ARG A 151 5.26 31.53 6.81
C ARG A 151 3.84 31.67 6.28
N SER A 152 3.37 30.72 5.45
CA SER A 152 2.01 30.74 4.91
C SER A 152 0.94 30.47 5.95
N ALA A 153 1.25 29.73 7.01
CA ALA A 153 0.34 29.46 8.10
C ALA A 153 0.03 30.73 8.91
N ASN A 154 0.95 31.70 8.94
CA ASN A 154 0.79 33.02 9.56
C ASN A 154 0.17 32.92 10.97
N TYR A 155 0.82 32.15 11.84
CA TYR A 155 0.31 31.84 13.18
C TYR A 155 -0.02 33.08 14.01
N ASP A 156 0.68 34.20 13.81
CA ASP A 156 0.41 35.46 14.52
C ASP A 156 -0.96 36.08 14.18
N ALA A 157 -1.56 35.70 13.05
CA ALA A 157 -2.91 36.11 12.66
C ALA A 157 -4.02 35.15 13.16
N ASP A 158 -3.66 34.04 13.79
CA ASP A 158 -4.64 33.10 14.33
C ASP A 158 -5.30 33.70 15.59
N PRO A 159 -6.64 33.78 15.65
CA PRO A 159 -7.36 34.42 16.76
C PRO A 159 -7.14 33.72 18.10
N PHE A 160 -6.92 32.41 18.10
CA PHE A 160 -6.63 31.66 19.33
C PHE A 160 -5.17 31.88 19.77
N VAL A 161 -4.22 32.01 18.84
CA VAL A 161 -2.83 32.37 19.21
C VAL A 161 -2.80 33.74 19.90
N GLN A 162 -3.55 34.71 19.37
CA GLN A 162 -3.69 36.05 19.96
C GLN A 162 -4.35 36.02 21.34
N GLU A 163 -5.46 35.26 21.48
CA GLU A 163 -6.18 35.10 22.76
C GLU A 163 -5.28 34.51 23.85
N PHE A 164 -4.49 33.49 23.52
CA PHE A 164 -3.58 32.83 24.47
C PHE A 164 -2.22 33.56 24.60
N GLN A 165 -2.03 34.68 23.90
CA GLN A 165 -0.91 35.61 24.03
C GLN A 165 0.49 34.96 23.90
N PHE A 166 0.64 33.97 23.03
CA PHE A 166 1.95 33.43 22.67
C PHE A 166 2.31 33.79 21.23
N LYS A 167 3.61 33.74 20.91
CA LYS A 167 4.14 34.02 19.57
C LYS A 167 4.87 32.81 19.03
N VAL A 168 4.76 32.60 17.72
CA VAL A 168 5.46 31.51 17.03
C VAL A 168 6.49 32.14 16.09
N ARG A 169 7.77 31.86 16.33
CA ARG A 169 8.83 32.28 15.41
C ARG A 169 8.71 31.51 14.09
N ASP A 170 8.86 32.20 12.98
CA ASP A 170 8.71 31.66 11.62
C ASP A 170 10.02 31.11 11.01
N GLU A 171 11.10 31.16 11.78
CA GLU A 171 12.42 30.64 11.45
C GLU A 171 12.74 29.37 12.23
N MET A 172 13.48 28.45 11.61
CA MET A 172 13.95 27.24 12.29
C MET A 172 14.94 27.58 13.42
N ALA A 173 14.85 26.86 14.52
CA ALA A 173 15.78 27.03 15.63
C ALA A 173 17.22 26.66 15.23
N HIS A 174 18.17 27.54 15.53
CA HIS A 174 19.59 27.28 15.33
C HIS A 174 20.14 26.45 16.50
N VAL A 175 20.78 25.34 16.17
CA VAL A 175 21.37 24.42 17.15
C VAL A 175 22.79 24.07 16.72
N THR A 176 23.73 24.09 17.67
CA THR A 176 25.10 23.64 17.43
C THR A 176 25.18 22.12 17.63
N GLY A 177 25.31 21.38 16.54
CA GLY A 177 25.55 19.93 16.56
C GLY A 177 27.03 19.58 16.72
N ARG A 178 27.32 18.30 16.98
CA ARG A 178 28.68 17.73 16.94
C ARG A 178 28.69 16.48 16.07
N VAL A 179 29.67 16.37 15.18
CA VAL A 179 29.94 15.15 14.41
C VAL A 179 31.00 14.36 15.17
N LEU A 180 30.62 13.21 15.72
CA LEU A 180 31.56 12.37 16.47
C LEU A 180 32.54 11.68 15.52
N PRO A 181 33.80 11.48 15.94
CA PRO A 181 34.76 10.71 15.14
C PRO A 181 34.26 9.26 14.99
N ALA A 182 34.37 8.72 13.78
CA ALA A 182 33.99 7.34 13.52
C ALA A 182 35.00 6.38 14.18
N PRO A 183 34.55 5.26 14.77
CA PRO A 183 35.45 4.26 15.30
C PRO A 183 36.19 3.55 14.18
N MET A 184 37.42 3.13 14.46
CA MET A 184 38.21 2.29 13.56
C MET A 184 37.76 0.83 13.68
N LEU A 185 37.65 0.15 12.53
CA LEU A 185 37.17 -1.23 12.44
C LEU A 185 38.35 -2.18 12.19
N GLN A 186 38.67 -2.99 13.20
CA GLN A 186 39.72 -3.99 13.11
C GLN A 186 39.25 -5.22 12.33
N TYR A 187 39.96 -5.55 11.26
CA TYR A 187 39.77 -6.78 10.48
C TYR A 187 40.83 -7.83 10.82
N GLY A 188 40.63 -9.04 10.33
CA GLY A 188 41.49 -10.20 10.61
C GLY A 188 42.39 -10.53 9.43
N GLY A 189 42.52 -11.84 9.18
CA GLY A 189 43.48 -12.36 8.21
C GLY A 189 44.94 -12.14 8.65
N ARG A 190 45.86 -12.35 7.71
CA ARG A 190 47.30 -12.19 7.99
C ARG A 190 47.70 -10.75 8.26
N ASN A 191 47.08 -9.81 7.57
CA ASN A 191 47.48 -8.40 7.58
C ASN A 191 46.78 -7.58 8.66
N ARG A 192 45.75 -8.12 9.35
CA ARG A 192 44.98 -7.44 10.41
C ARG A 192 44.70 -5.97 10.09
N THR A 193 44.17 -5.72 8.90
CA THR A 193 43.95 -4.37 8.39
C THR A 193 42.92 -3.62 9.22
N VAL A 194 43.01 -2.29 9.24
CA VAL A 194 42.01 -1.45 9.90
C VAL A 194 41.26 -0.64 8.85
N ALA A 195 39.94 -0.56 8.95
CA ALA A 195 39.12 0.33 8.13
C ALA A 195 38.70 1.55 8.94
N THR A 196 38.83 2.73 8.35
CA THR A 196 38.31 3.98 8.91
C THR A 196 37.09 4.39 8.10
N PRO A 197 35.88 4.41 8.70
CA PRO A 197 34.69 4.87 8.00
C PRO A 197 34.84 6.33 7.57
N SER A 198 34.40 6.63 6.36
CA SER A 198 34.31 7.98 5.81
C SER A 198 32.85 8.27 5.47
N HIS A 199 32.31 9.38 6.00
CA HIS A 199 30.89 9.74 5.87
C HIS A 199 29.91 8.58 6.18
N GLY A 200 30.25 7.77 7.19
CA GLY A 200 29.44 6.62 7.61
C GLY A 200 29.56 5.37 6.74
N VAL A 201 30.49 5.34 5.77
CA VAL A 201 30.68 4.22 4.84
C VAL A 201 32.11 3.68 4.90
N TRP A 202 32.26 2.37 4.74
CA TRP A 202 33.53 1.69 4.51
C TRP A 202 33.30 0.46 3.61
N ASP A 203 34.38 -0.16 3.14
CA ASP A 203 34.32 -1.40 2.35
C ASP A 203 35.34 -2.44 2.82
N MET A 204 35.24 -3.65 2.26
CA MET A 204 36.12 -4.78 2.55
C MET A 204 37.23 -5.00 1.52
N ARG A 205 37.49 -4.07 0.59
CA ARG A 205 38.56 -4.25 -0.41
C ARG A 205 39.91 -4.38 0.29
N GLY A 206 40.61 -5.48 0.01
CA GLY A 206 41.89 -5.82 0.63
C GLY A 206 41.80 -6.26 2.10
N LYS A 207 40.60 -6.56 2.62
CA LYS A 207 40.36 -6.89 4.04
C LYS A 207 39.71 -8.26 4.18
N GLN A 208 40.07 -8.99 5.23
CA GLN A 208 39.50 -10.30 5.55
C GLN A 208 38.75 -10.25 6.88
N PHE A 209 37.71 -11.06 7.04
CA PHE A 209 36.96 -11.15 8.29
C PHE A 209 37.88 -11.31 9.50
N HIS A 210 37.48 -10.71 10.63
CA HIS A 210 38.21 -10.82 11.90
C HIS A 210 38.47 -12.30 12.25
N THR A 211 37.41 -13.10 12.20
CA THR A 211 37.45 -14.56 12.32
C THR A 211 36.68 -15.15 11.15
N GLY A 212 37.40 -15.61 10.13
CA GLY A 212 36.81 -16.24 8.95
C GLY A 212 36.45 -17.70 9.19
N VAL A 213 35.33 -18.14 8.64
CA VAL A 213 34.90 -19.55 8.65
C VAL A 213 35.27 -20.21 7.33
N GLU A 214 35.73 -21.45 7.40
CA GLU A 214 35.90 -22.31 6.23
C GLU A 214 34.61 -23.10 5.97
N ILE A 215 34.00 -22.91 4.81
CA ILE A 215 32.77 -23.62 4.40
C ILE A 215 33.19 -24.88 3.65
N LYS A 216 33.05 -26.04 4.30
CA LYS A 216 33.45 -27.34 3.76
C LYS A 216 32.33 -28.07 3.03
N MET A 217 31.10 -27.96 3.52
CA MET A 217 29.92 -28.60 2.94
C MET A 217 28.81 -27.59 2.79
N TRP A 218 28.24 -27.51 1.60
CA TRP A 218 27.21 -26.55 1.24
C TRP A 218 26.43 -27.05 0.02
N ALA A 219 25.22 -26.55 -0.18
CA ALA A 219 24.31 -26.99 -1.22
C ALA A 219 23.60 -25.81 -1.89
N ILE A 220 23.09 -26.04 -3.11
CA ILE A 220 22.27 -25.10 -3.87
C ILE A 220 20.91 -25.77 -4.16
N ALA A 221 19.83 -25.09 -3.78
CA ALA A 221 18.47 -25.41 -4.22
C ALA A 221 17.94 -24.23 -5.04
N CYS A 222 17.73 -24.43 -6.35
CA CYS A 222 17.29 -23.38 -7.26
C CYS A 222 15.78 -23.47 -7.48
N PHE A 223 15.01 -22.52 -6.93
CA PHE A 223 13.56 -22.42 -7.11
C PHE A 223 13.16 -21.62 -8.37
N ALA A 224 14.12 -21.01 -9.06
CA ALA A 224 13.90 -20.44 -10.38
C ALA A 224 13.77 -21.55 -11.43
N THR A 225 13.01 -21.31 -12.49
CA THR A 225 12.92 -22.27 -13.59
C THR A 225 14.27 -22.41 -14.29
N GLN A 226 14.61 -23.63 -14.74
CA GLN A 226 15.87 -23.90 -15.45
C GLN A 226 16.03 -23.04 -16.72
N ARG A 227 14.93 -22.63 -17.35
CA ARG A 227 14.95 -21.73 -18.51
C ARG A 227 15.44 -20.32 -18.14
N GLN A 228 15.05 -19.81 -16.97
CA GLN A 228 15.43 -18.48 -16.50
C GLN A 228 16.82 -18.49 -15.83
N CYS A 229 17.13 -19.54 -15.09
CA CYS A 229 18.41 -19.73 -14.43
C CYS A 229 18.99 -21.05 -14.92
N ARG A 230 19.87 -21.01 -15.93
CA ARG A 230 20.49 -22.22 -16.47
C ARG A 230 21.66 -22.68 -15.60
N GLU A 231 22.10 -23.92 -15.81
CA GLU A 231 23.22 -24.49 -15.04
C GLU A 231 24.51 -23.70 -15.22
N GLU A 232 24.76 -23.13 -16.40
CA GLU A 232 25.94 -22.29 -16.62
C GLU A 232 25.92 -21.02 -15.77
N ILE A 233 24.71 -20.46 -15.52
CA ILE A 233 24.53 -19.29 -14.64
C ILE A 233 24.84 -19.69 -13.19
N LEU A 234 24.32 -20.84 -12.72
CA LEU A 234 24.61 -21.35 -11.38
C LEU A 234 26.11 -21.62 -11.18
N LYS A 235 26.78 -22.18 -12.19
CA LYS A 235 28.23 -22.41 -12.17
C LYS A 235 29.00 -21.10 -12.13
N GLY A 236 28.67 -20.14 -13.00
CA GLY A 236 29.31 -18.83 -13.03
C GLY A 236 29.13 -18.05 -11.71
N PHE A 237 27.92 -18.08 -11.15
CA PHE A 237 27.64 -17.53 -9.82
C PHE A 237 28.51 -18.20 -8.74
N THR A 238 28.56 -19.53 -8.73
CA THR A 238 29.35 -20.31 -7.77
C THR A 238 30.83 -19.95 -7.82
N ASP A 239 31.41 -19.89 -9.01
CA ASP A 239 32.83 -19.59 -9.17
C ASP A 239 33.17 -18.15 -8.72
N GLN A 240 32.31 -17.18 -9.04
CA GLN A 240 32.47 -15.80 -8.56
C GLN A 240 32.29 -15.72 -7.04
N LEU A 241 31.27 -16.36 -6.48
CA LEU A 241 31.03 -16.37 -5.04
C LEU A 241 32.22 -16.96 -4.28
N ARG A 242 32.76 -18.09 -4.73
CA ARG A 242 33.93 -18.75 -4.11
C ARG A 242 35.18 -17.87 -4.17
N LYS A 243 35.39 -17.15 -5.28
CA LYS A 243 36.50 -16.20 -5.41
C LYS A 243 36.37 -15.07 -4.39
N ILE A 244 35.22 -14.41 -4.35
CA ILE A 244 34.96 -13.29 -3.43
C ILE A 244 35.01 -13.75 -1.97
N SER A 245 34.48 -14.94 -1.65
CA SER A 245 34.50 -15.48 -0.29
C SER A 245 35.93 -15.75 0.18
N LYS A 246 36.80 -16.27 -0.71
CA LYS A 246 38.23 -16.47 -0.41
C LYS A 246 38.95 -15.15 -0.16
N ASP A 247 38.71 -14.13 -0.98
CA ASP A 247 39.30 -12.80 -0.81
C ASP A 247 38.88 -12.16 0.52
N ALA A 248 37.63 -12.37 0.94
CA ALA A 248 37.10 -11.93 2.24
C ALA A 248 37.56 -12.78 3.43
N GLY A 249 38.33 -13.85 3.23
CA GLY A 249 38.82 -14.74 4.29
C GLY A 249 37.81 -15.77 4.79
N MET A 250 36.74 -16.03 4.03
CA MET A 250 35.75 -17.09 4.29
C MET A 250 35.77 -18.12 3.15
N PRO A 251 36.80 -18.97 3.06
CA PRO A 251 36.99 -19.86 1.92
C PRO A 251 35.86 -20.89 1.81
N ILE A 252 35.22 -20.96 0.64
CA ILE A 252 34.28 -22.02 0.28
C ILE A 252 35.04 -23.12 -0.47
N GLN A 253 35.17 -24.26 0.19
CA GLN A 253 35.90 -25.41 -0.33
C GLN A 253 35.04 -26.20 -1.32
N GLY A 254 35.65 -26.53 -2.46
CA GLY A 254 35.03 -27.38 -3.47
C GLY A 254 33.75 -26.84 -4.11
N GLN A 255 33.11 -27.71 -4.89
CA GLN A 255 31.77 -27.52 -5.46
C GLN A 255 30.71 -27.90 -4.42
N PRO A 256 29.44 -27.42 -4.56
CA PRO A 256 28.39 -27.78 -3.62
C PRO A 256 28.16 -29.30 -3.62
N CYS A 257 27.90 -29.88 -2.46
CA CYS A 257 27.60 -31.32 -2.33
C CYS A 257 26.24 -31.70 -2.93
N PHE A 258 25.38 -30.71 -3.17
CA PHE A 258 24.08 -30.88 -3.80
C PHE A 258 23.72 -29.62 -4.60
N CYS A 259 23.26 -29.79 -5.84
CA CYS A 259 22.76 -28.70 -6.68
C CYS A 259 21.58 -29.19 -7.52
N LYS A 260 20.36 -28.74 -7.22
CA LYS A 260 19.14 -29.14 -7.95
C LYS A 260 18.16 -28.00 -8.11
N TYR A 261 17.37 -28.07 -9.18
CA TYR A 261 16.16 -27.26 -9.31
C TYR A 261 15.05 -27.86 -8.45
N ALA A 262 14.41 -27.02 -7.64
CA ALA A 262 13.22 -27.44 -6.92
C ALA A 262 12.06 -27.55 -7.92
N GLN A 263 11.47 -28.73 -8.03
CA GLN A 263 10.20 -28.91 -8.73
C GLN A 263 9.10 -28.62 -7.72
N GLY A 264 8.30 -27.59 -8.00
CA GLY A 264 7.05 -27.32 -7.31
C GLY A 264 5.92 -28.16 -7.86
#